data_AF-A0A4U0H288-F1
#
_entry.id   AF-A0A4U0H288-F1
#
_cell.length_a   1.000
_cell.length_b   1.000
_cell.length_c   1.000
_cell.angle_alpha   90.00
_cell.angle_beta   90.00
_cell.angle_gamma   90.00
#
_symmetry.space_group_name_H-M   'P 1'
#
loop_
_entity.id
_entity.type
_entity.pdbx_description
1 polymer ?
#
loop_
_entity_poly.entity_id
_entity_poly.type
_entity_poly.pdbx_seq_one_letter_code
_entity_poly.pdbx_strand_id
1 'polypeptide(L)'
;MTQRKTLFSVTVLFIFLFSGCKKEGESYEELSQLAQLKIQEAIKLTQDHPCANLDEWRIDTLYSTYVPIHARFEEAYDKLVAEALDLQTRANKVYKNPERYDTSPVSRPPHFGLRCIDGKIKVASALDLGLVEIDEHLDQLFTEITEFFSNVACDDASKWQVYTVRKDCEFVPIVYTQTANFGEFFHKIEQYNYLYAAKRHRDTSLDCSTENAKPAKGVICENGKPKVQY
;
A
#
# COMPACT_ATOMS: atom_id res chain seq x y z
N MET A 1 -66.45 30.44 -43.98
CA MET A 1 -66.26 30.88 -42.58
C MET A 1 -64.81 30.57 -42.20
N THR A 2 -63.91 31.57 -42.19
CA THR A 2 -63.41 32.29 -40.99
C THR A 2 -62.77 31.31 -39.99
N GLN A 3 -61.53 31.42 -39.51
CA GLN A 3 -60.71 32.61 -39.29
C GLN A 3 -59.25 32.20 -38.93
N ARG A 4 -58.29 33.02 -39.36
CA ARG A 4 -56.89 33.15 -38.93
C ARG A 4 -56.76 33.39 -37.41
N LYS A 5 -55.73 32.82 -36.75
CA LYS A 5 -54.99 33.39 -35.59
C LYS A 5 -53.55 32.82 -35.59
N THR A 6 -52.55 33.45 -36.22
CA THR A 6 -51.57 34.45 -35.70
C THR A 6 -50.79 34.08 -34.44
N LEU A 7 -49.45 34.07 -34.59
CA LEU A 7 -48.40 34.62 -33.71
C LEU A 7 -48.33 34.17 -32.23
N PHE A 8 -47.23 33.51 -31.83
CA PHE A 8 -46.26 33.96 -30.79
C PHE A 8 -45.37 32.79 -30.31
N SER A 9 -44.09 32.80 -30.67
CA SER A 9 -42.98 32.41 -29.77
C SER A 9 -41.65 32.59 -30.50
N VAL A 10 -41.36 33.84 -30.85
CA VAL A 10 -39.98 34.33 -30.72
C VAL A 10 -39.76 34.45 -29.22
N THR A 11 -38.76 33.77 -28.67
CA THR A 11 -37.88 34.14 -27.53
C THR A 11 -37.36 32.88 -26.82
N VAL A 12 -36.40 32.16 -27.43
CA VAL A 12 -35.39 31.38 -26.69
C VAL A 12 -34.06 31.52 -27.45
N LEU A 13 -33.56 32.75 -27.52
CA LEU A 13 -32.20 33.04 -27.98
C LEU A 13 -31.62 34.16 -27.12
N PHE A 14 -31.57 33.94 -25.80
CA PHE A 14 -31.02 34.93 -24.86
C PHE A 14 -30.42 34.30 -23.58
N ILE A 15 -29.68 33.19 -23.70
CA ILE A 15 -28.83 32.67 -22.60
C ILE A 15 -27.45 32.19 -23.12
N PHE A 16 -26.88 32.89 -24.10
CA PHE A 16 -25.46 32.70 -24.50
C PHE A 16 -24.63 33.98 -24.37
N LEU A 17 -24.95 34.82 -23.36
CA LEU A 17 -24.19 36.05 -23.08
C LEU A 17 -23.46 36.04 -21.73
N PHE A 18 -23.31 34.89 -21.06
CA PHE A 18 -22.48 34.75 -19.86
C PHE A 18 -21.69 33.44 -19.82
N SER A 19 -20.79 33.24 -20.78
CA SER A 19 -19.67 32.31 -20.60
C SER A 19 -18.35 32.91 -21.10
N GLY A 20 -18.20 34.22 -20.92
CA GLY A 20 -16.89 34.82 -20.74
C GLY A 20 -16.36 34.51 -19.33
N CYS A 21 -16.32 33.24 -18.93
CA CYS A 21 -15.46 32.83 -17.82
C CYS A 21 -14.04 33.03 -18.33
N LYS A 22 -13.39 34.12 -17.92
CA LYS A 22 -11.93 34.13 -17.84
C LYS A 22 -11.57 32.83 -17.13
N LYS A 23 -10.85 31.92 -17.81
CA LYS A 23 -10.18 30.82 -17.11
C LYS A 23 -9.32 31.50 -16.06
N GLU A 24 -9.77 31.48 -14.81
CA GLU A 24 -8.86 31.62 -13.68
C GLU A 24 -7.76 30.58 -13.93
N GLY A 25 -6.50 30.98 -13.72
CA GLY A 25 -5.37 30.09 -13.97
C GLY A 25 -5.56 28.76 -13.24
N GLU A 26 -4.86 27.72 -13.69
CA GLU A 26 -4.97 26.37 -13.12
C GLU A 26 -4.85 26.40 -11.59
N SER A 27 -5.86 25.89 -10.89
CA SER A 27 -5.83 25.80 -9.43
C SER A 27 -5.11 24.54 -8.95
N TYR A 28 -4.61 24.56 -7.71
CA TYR A 28 -4.00 23.40 -7.09
C TYR A 28 -4.98 22.23 -7.02
N GLU A 29 -6.22 22.51 -6.62
CA GLU A 29 -7.28 21.53 -6.42
C GLU A 29 -7.67 20.85 -7.73
N GLU A 30 -7.86 21.61 -8.82
CA GLU A 30 -8.18 21.06 -10.13
C GLU A 30 -7.05 20.16 -10.67
N LEU A 31 -5.80 20.62 -10.60
CA LEU A 31 -4.65 19.86 -11.07
C LEU A 31 -4.44 18.58 -10.25
N SER A 32 -4.60 18.66 -8.93
CA SER A 32 -4.49 17.50 -8.04
C SER A 32 -5.62 16.49 -8.30
N GLN A 33 -6.84 16.97 -8.54
CA GLN A 33 -7.97 16.10 -8.89
C GLN A 33 -7.74 15.41 -10.24
N LEU A 34 -7.24 16.13 -11.25
CA LEU A 34 -6.90 15.55 -12.54
C LEU A 34 -5.78 14.52 -12.43
N ALA A 35 -4.75 14.78 -11.63
CA ALA A 35 -3.68 13.81 -11.35
C ALA A 35 -4.26 12.53 -10.74
N GLN A 36 -5.14 12.66 -9.73
CA GLN A 36 -5.79 11.50 -9.12
C GLN A 36 -6.66 10.72 -10.11
N LEU A 37 -7.40 11.40 -11.00
CA LEU A 37 -8.18 10.73 -12.04
C LEU A 37 -7.29 9.91 -12.98
N LYS A 38 -6.12 10.43 -13.36
CA LYS A 38 -5.15 9.70 -14.18
C LYS A 38 -4.60 8.45 -13.51
N ILE A 39 -4.38 8.51 -12.20
CA ILE A 39 -4.01 7.34 -11.40
C ILE A 39 -5.15 6.31 -11.35
N GLN A 40 -6.40 6.74 -11.21
CA GLN A 40 -7.54 5.80 -11.26
C GLN A 40 -7.72 5.17 -12.65
N GLU A 41 -7.48 5.92 -13.73
CA GLU A 41 -7.43 5.38 -15.09
C GLU A 41 -6.33 4.32 -15.23
N ALA A 42 -5.14 4.60 -14.71
CA ALA A 42 -4.01 3.66 -14.72
C ALA A 42 -4.34 2.38 -13.93
N ILE A 43 -4.91 2.50 -12.72
CA ILE A 43 -5.35 1.34 -11.92
C ILE A 43 -6.39 0.53 -12.68
N LYS A 44 -7.41 1.17 -13.24
CA LYS A 44 -8.48 0.49 -13.97
C LYS A 44 -7.95 -0.26 -15.19
N LEU A 45 -6.91 0.26 -15.86
CA LEU A 45 -6.24 -0.41 -16.96
C LEU A 45 -5.58 -1.74 -16.55
N THR A 46 -5.29 -1.95 -15.26
CA THR A 46 -4.62 -3.15 -14.73
C THR A 46 -5.58 -4.19 -14.15
N GLN A 47 -6.87 -3.85 -14.01
CA GLN A 47 -7.86 -4.69 -13.34
C GLN A 47 -8.53 -5.71 -14.26
N ASP A 48 -9.05 -6.78 -13.66
CA ASP A 48 -9.94 -7.77 -14.28
C ASP A 48 -9.43 -8.49 -15.54
N HIS A 49 -8.11 -8.48 -15.76
CA HIS A 49 -7.52 -9.23 -16.86
C HIS A 49 -7.58 -10.73 -16.59
N PRO A 50 -7.90 -11.55 -17.60
CA PRO A 50 -7.89 -13.00 -17.45
C PRO A 50 -6.51 -13.46 -17.03
N CYS A 51 -6.49 -14.44 -16.14
CA CYS A 51 -5.28 -15.16 -15.78
C CYS A 51 -4.64 -15.74 -17.05
N ALA A 52 -3.35 -15.49 -17.20
CA ALA A 52 -2.50 -16.02 -18.25
C ALA A 52 -1.18 -16.47 -17.64
N ASN A 53 -0.16 -16.70 -18.47
CA ASN A 53 1.19 -16.99 -18.02
C ASN A 53 1.69 -15.87 -17.08
N LEU A 54 1.94 -16.18 -15.81
CA LEU A 54 2.36 -15.19 -14.80
C LEU A 54 3.71 -14.53 -15.14
N ASP A 55 4.57 -15.22 -15.89
CA ASP A 55 5.90 -14.72 -16.27
C ASP A 55 5.84 -13.54 -17.25
N GLU A 56 4.69 -13.31 -17.89
CA GLU A 56 4.45 -12.16 -18.79
C GLU A 56 4.02 -10.89 -18.03
N TRP A 57 3.86 -10.98 -16.71
CA TRP A 57 3.37 -9.92 -15.85
C TRP A 57 4.46 -9.47 -14.88
N ARG A 58 4.49 -8.17 -14.58
CA ARG A 58 5.30 -7.58 -13.50
C ARG A 58 4.41 -6.91 -12.47
N ILE A 59 4.92 -6.78 -11.25
CA ILE A 59 4.30 -5.94 -10.22
C ILE A 59 4.89 -4.55 -10.36
N ASP A 60 4.02 -3.55 -10.43
CA ASP A 60 4.42 -2.15 -10.26
C ASP A 60 3.85 -1.55 -8.98
N THR A 61 4.50 -0.49 -8.50
CA THR A 61 4.08 0.26 -7.32
C THR A 61 3.50 1.60 -7.74
N LEU A 62 2.21 1.82 -7.48
CA LEU A 62 1.50 3.04 -7.83
C LEU A 62 0.97 3.72 -6.56
N TYR A 63 1.65 4.78 -6.12
CA TYR A 63 1.37 5.50 -4.88
C TYR A 63 1.30 4.59 -3.64
N SER A 64 0.10 4.16 -3.27
CA SER A 64 -0.22 3.36 -2.09
C SER A 64 -0.64 1.92 -2.41
N THR A 65 -0.60 1.49 -3.67
CA THR A 65 -1.00 0.14 -4.08
C THR A 65 0.01 -0.51 -5.01
N TYR A 66 -0.08 -1.83 -5.11
CA TYR A 66 0.58 -2.61 -6.15
C TYR A 66 -0.40 -2.96 -7.27
N VAL A 67 0.08 -3.02 -8.51
CA VAL A 67 -0.73 -3.33 -9.69
C VAL A 67 -0.02 -4.35 -10.61
N PRO A 68 -0.77 -5.26 -11.26
CA PRO A 68 -0.20 -6.18 -12.24
C PRO A 68 -0.11 -5.51 -13.61
N ILE A 69 1.10 -5.45 -14.19
CA ILE A 69 1.37 -4.83 -15.50
C ILE A 69 1.75 -5.90 -16.52
N HIS A 70 1.18 -5.81 -17.71
CA HIS A 70 1.50 -6.67 -18.85
C HIS A 70 1.93 -5.84 -20.05
N ALA A 71 2.88 -6.35 -20.84
CA ALA A 71 3.48 -5.64 -21.99
C ALA A 71 2.43 -5.06 -22.96
N ARG A 72 1.30 -5.76 -23.17
CA ARG A 72 0.21 -5.34 -24.08
C ARG A 72 -0.39 -3.96 -23.82
N PHE A 73 -0.31 -3.46 -22.59
CA PHE A 73 -0.87 -2.16 -22.22
C PHE A 73 0.12 -1.27 -21.45
N GLU A 74 1.38 -1.71 -21.34
CA GLU A 74 2.42 -1.03 -20.55
C GLU A 74 2.65 0.42 -21.03
N GLU A 75 2.73 0.65 -22.34
CA GLU A 75 2.88 2.01 -22.88
C GLU A 75 1.71 2.93 -22.50
N ALA A 76 0.48 2.42 -22.54
CA ALA A 76 -0.71 3.17 -22.15
C ALA A 76 -0.74 3.45 -20.64
N TYR A 77 -0.32 2.48 -19.82
CA TYR A 77 -0.17 2.62 -18.38
C TYR A 77 0.89 3.68 -18.04
N ASP A 78 2.10 3.56 -18.60
CA ASP A 78 3.22 4.47 -18.32
C ASP A 78 2.86 5.92 -18.72
N LYS A 79 2.14 6.09 -19.83
CA LYS A 79 1.62 7.40 -20.24
C LYS A 79 0.68 8.01 -19.20
N LEU A 80 -0.27 7.23 -18.66
CA LEU A 80 -1.20 7.72 -17.64
C LEU A 80 -0.46 8.10 -16.34
N VAL A 81 0.54 7.31 -15.94
CA VAL A 81 1.38 7.60 -14.78
C VAL A 81 2.20 8.88 -15.00
N ALA A 82 2.79 9.05 -16.18
CA ALA A 82 3.54 10.25 -16.53
C ALA A 82 2.65 11.50 -16.59
N GLU A 83 1.44 11.41 -17.16
CA GLU A 83 0.45 12.48 -17.17
C GLU A 83 0.04 12.89 -15.74
N ALA A 84 -0.18 11.92 -14.86
CA ALA A 84 -0.49 12.17 -13.46
C ALA A 84 0.65 12.90 -12.75
N LEU A 85 1.90 12.49 -12.99
CA LEU A 85 3.09 13.12 -12.40
C LEU A 85 3.29 14.55 -12.88
N ASP A 86 3.06 14.84 -14.17
CA ASP A 86 3.09 16.20 -14.71
C ASP A 86 2.04 17.09 -14.03
N LEU A 87 0.81 16.60 -13.94
CA LEU A 87 -0.30 17.32 -13.28
C LEU A 87 0.01 17.61 -11.82
N GLN A 88 0.53 16.63 -11.07
CA GLN A 88 0.93 16.84 -9.67
C GLN A 88 2.09 17.83 -9.55
N THR A 89 3.05 17.77 -10.45
CA THR A 89 4.19 18.70 -10.49
C THR A 89 3.71 20.13 -10.73
N ARG A 90 2.72 20.32 -11.61
CA ARG A 90 2.09 21.63 -11.86
C ARG A 90 1.23 22.09 -10.70
N ALA A 91 0.48 21.20 -10.06
CA ALA A 91 -0.28 21.49 -8.86
C ALA A 91 0.63 22.08 -7.78
N ASN A 92 1.75 21.40 -7.50
CA ASN A 92 2.72 21.82 -6.50
C ASN A 92 3.31 23.22 -6.80
N LYS A 93 3.47 23.60 -8.08
CA LYS A 93 3.96 24.94 -8.47
C LYS A 93 2.95 26.07 -8.20
N VAL A 94 1.65 25.78 -8.26
CA VAL A 94 0.59 26.76 -8.02
C VAL A 94 0.08 26.73 -6.57
N TYR A 95 0.57 25.81 -5.75
CA TYR A 95 0.27 25.73 -4.32
C TYR A 95 0.83 26.94 -3.58
N LYS A 96 -0.05 27.75 -2.98
CA LYS A 96 0.32 29.01 -2.28
C LYS A 96 0.38 28.87 -0.76
N ASN A 97 -0.05 27.74 -0.23
CA ASN A 97 0.00 27.47 1.20
C ASN A 97 1.42 27.03 1.60
N PRO A 98 1.81 27.19 2.87
CA PRO A 98 3.07 26.62 3.36
C PRO A 98 3.12 25.14 3.02
N GLU A 99 4.27 24.67 2.53
CA GLU A 99 4.49 23.26 2.21
C GLU A 99 4.04 22.38 3.37
N ARG A 100 2.94 21.66 3.16
CA ARG A 100 2.52 20.60 4.08
C ARG A 100 3.23 19.34 3.62
N TYR A 101 4.32 19.02 4.28
CA TYR A 101 4.90 17.69 4.17
C TYR A 101 3.90 16.72 4.80
N ASP A 102 3.26 15.89 3.98
CA ASP A 102 2.62 14.71 4.51
C ASP A 102 3.72 13.74 4.95
N THR A 103 4.06 13.80 6.23
CA THR A 103 5.00 12.88 6.87
C THR A 103 4.30 11.60 7.32
N SER A 104 3.00 11.44 7.05
CA SER A 104 2.32 10.19 7.31
C SER A 104 3.04 9.10 6.51
N PRO A 105 3.51 8.03 7.17
CA PRO A 105 4.10 6.93 6.44
C PRO A 105 3.03 6.38 5.49
N VAL A 106 3.31 6.40 4.19
CA VAL A 106 2.51 5.67 3.21
C VAL A 106 2.81 4.19 3.45
N SER A 107 2.10 3.60 4.40
CA SER A 107 2.18 2.15 4.66
C SER A 107 1.50 1.44 3.50
N ARG A 108 2.31 0.75 2.71
CA ARG A 108 1.86 -0.15 1.66
C ARG A 108 1.89 -1.57 2.21
N PRO A 109 0.73 -2.21 2.42
CA PRO A 109 0.69 -3.61 2.83
C PRO A 109 1.57 -4.48 1.93
N PRO A 110 2.37 -5.41 2.45
CA PRO A 110 3.21 -6.28 1.64
C PRO A 110 2.36 -7.11 0.67
N HIS A 111 2.93 -7.41 -0.50
CA HIS A 111 2.33 -8.31 -1.47
C HIS A 111 2.99 -9.69 -1.44
N PHE A 112 2.25 -10.70 -1.89
CA PHE A 112 2.66 -12.09 -1.92
C PHE A 112 2.68 -12.65 -3.35
N GLY A 113 3.16 -11.80 -4.26
CA GLY A 113 3.38 -12.11 -5.67
C GLY A 113 2.14 -11.91 -6.55
N LEU A 114 2.29 -12.28 -7.81
CA LEU A 114 1.20 -12.33 -8.79
C LEU A 114 0.48 -13.67 -8.67
N ARG A 115 -0.85 -13.66 -8.72
CA ARG A 115 -1.68 -14.87 -8.65
C ARG A 115 -2.87 -14.78 -9.57
N CYS A 116 -3.37 -15.97 -9.90
CA CYS A 116 -4.66 -16.13 -10.53
C CYS A 116 -5.72 -16.42 -9.48
N ILE A 117 -6.60 -15.45 -9.25
CA ILE A 117 -7.68 -15.51 -8.26
C ILE A 117 -8.98 -15.33 -9.02
N ASP A 118 -9.89 -16.31 -8.90
CA ASP A 118 -11.15 -16.35 -9.64
C ASP A 118 -10.99 -16.16 -11.16
N GLY A 119 -9.92 -16.75 -11.71
CA GLY A 119 -9.60 -16.68 -13.15
C GLY A 119 -9.03 -15.33 -13.60
N LYS A 120 -8.70 -14.42 -12.69
CA LYS A 120 -8.15 -13.09 -12.98
C LYS A 120 -6.75 -12.92 -12.40
N ILE A 121 -5.89 -12.17 -13.08
CA ILE A 121 -4.58 -11.78 -12.54
C ILE A 121 -4.75 -10.74 -11.43
N LYS A 122 -4.05 -10.92 -10.33
CA LYS A 122 -4.07 -10.00 -9.18
C LYS A 122 -2.72 -10.02 -8.47
N VAL A 123 -2.30 -8.87 -7.94
CA VAL A 123 -1.22 -8.83 -6.94
C VAL A 123 -1.80 -9.29 -5.60
N ALA A 124 -1.37 -10.44 -5.13
CA ALA A 124 -1.93 -11.09 -3.97
C ALA A 124 -1.58 -10.35 -2.68
N SER A 125 -2.58 -10.16 -1.82
CA SER A 125 -2.43 -9.78 -0.43
C SER A 125 -2.32 -11.02 0.47
N ALA A 126 -1.95 -10.85 1.74
CA ALA A 126 -1.92 -11.96 2.70
C ALA A 126 -3.28 -12.68 2.80
N LEU A 127 -4.38 -11.93 2.62
CA LEU A 127 -5.74 -12.49 2.63
C LEU A 127 -6.04 -13.33 1.40
N ASP A 128 -5.24 -13.32 0.35
CA ASP A 128 -5.44 -14.16 -0.84
C ASP A 128 -4.75 -15.54 -0.72
N LEU A 129 -3.96 -15.77 0.32
CA LEU A 129 -3.23 -17.02 0.56
C LEU A 129 -4.10 -18.06 1.28
N GLY A 130 -3.82 -19.34 1.03
CA GLY A 130 -4.41 -20.45 1.78
C GLY A 130 -3.76 -20.62 3.16
N LEU A 131 -4.45 -21.26 4.11
CA LEU A 131 -3.93 -21.44 5.49
C LEU A 131 -2.59 -22.18 5.52
N VAL A 132 -2.45 -23.26 4.75
CA VAL A 132 -1.20 -24.05 4.68
C VAL A 132 -0.02 -23.20 4.24
N GLU A 133 -0.21 -22.41 3.18
CA GLU A 133 0.82 -21.51 2.65
C GLU A 133 1.14 -20.36 3.61
N ILE A 134 0.11 -19.81 4.29
CA ILE A 134 0.33 -18.82 5.35
C ILE A 134 1.20 -19.41 6.45
N ASP A 135 0.94 -20.64 6.88
CA ASP A 135 1.72 -21.31 7.93
C ASP A 135 3.17 -21.53 7.50
N GLU A 136 3.41 -22.02 6.28
CA GLU A 136 4.75 -22.18 5.73
C GLU A 136 5.54 -20.85 5.71
N HIS A 137 4.91 -19.77 5.23
CA HIS A 137 5.54 -18.45 5.22
C HIS A 137 5.78 -17.89 6.62
N LEU A 138 4.85 -18.10 7.55
CA LEU A 138 5.02 -17.67 8.94
C LEU A 138 6.20 -18.39 9.60
N ASP A 139 6.35 -19.69 9.40
CA ASP A 139 7.46 -20.47 9.97
C ASP A 139 8.81 -20.04 9.39
N GLN A 140 8.87 -19.82 8.07
CA GLN A 140 10.07 -19.30 7.41
C GLN A 140 10.42 -17.91 7.95
N LEU A 141 9.48 -16.95 7.89
CA LEU A 141 9.72 -15.58 8.32
C LEU A 141 10.05 -15.50 9.80
N PHE A 142 9.43 -16.32 10.65
CA PHE A 142 9.75 -16.38 12.08
C PHE A 142 11.22 -16.77 12.32
N THR A 143 11.72 -17.75 11.58
CA THR A 143 13.13 -18.15 11.63
C THR A 143 14.02 -16.99 11.16
N GLU A 144 13.70 -16.38 10.01
CA GLU A 144 14.48 -15.27 9.47
C GLU A 144 14.54 -14.05 10.39
N ILE A 145 13.43 -13.65 11.03
CA ILE A 145 13.41 -12.50 11.95
C ILE A 145 14.11 -12.80 13.28
N THR A 146 14.02 -14.03 13.80
CA THR A 146 14.67 -14.42 15.06
C THR A 146 16.18 -14.52 14.90
N GLU A 147 16.64 -14.99 13.75
CA GLU A 147 18.06 -15.18 13.45
C GLU A 147 18.73 -13.95 12.82
N PHE A 148 17.95 -12.94 12.38
CA PHE A 148 18.43 -11.79 11.61
C PHE A 148 19.67 -11.11 12.20
N PHE A 149 19.68 -10.92 13.53
CA PHE A 149 20.76 -10.25 14.26
C PHE A 149 21.67 -11.22 15.04
N SER A 150 21.56 -12.53 14.80
CA SER A 150 22.31 -13.58 15.53
C SER A 150 23.82 -13.37 15.48
N ASN A 151 24.34 -12.79 14.40
CA ASN A 151 25.76 -12.54 14.18
C ASN A 151 26.24 -11.16 14.69
N VAL A 152 25.34 -10.32 15.20
CA VAL A 152 25.69 -9.00 15.74
C VAL A 152 26.06 -9.13 17.21
N ALA A 153 27.23 -8.63 17.59
CA ALA A 153 27.69 -8.64 18.98
C ALA A 153 26.90 -7.64 19.84
N CYS A 154 26.67 -8.00 21.09
CA CYS A 154 26.06 -7.15 22.10
C CYS A 154 27.12 -6.74 23.12
N ASP A 155 27.63 -5.52 22.98
CA ASP A 155 28.55 -4.92 23.96
C ASP A 155 27.88 -3.78 24.75
N ASP A 156 26.76 -3.27 24.26
CA ASP A 156 25.99 -2.17 24.85
C ASP A 156 24.50 -2.44 24.65
N ALA A 157 23.82 -2.80 25.75
CA ALA A 157 22.42 -3.16 25.75
C ALA A 157 21.49 -1.98 25.38
N SER A 158 21.93 -0.73 25.55
CA SER A 158 21.12 0.46 25.24
C SER A 158 20.85 0.64 23.73
N LYS A 159 21.64 -0.02 22.89
CA LYS A 159 21.48 -0.04 21.42
C LYS A 159 20.49 -1.10 20.94
N TRP A 160 20.03 -1.96 21.83
CA TRP A 160 19.12 -3.04 21.52
C TRP A 160 17.70 -2.71 21.97
N GLN A 161 16.74 -3.15 21.18
CA GLN A 161 15.32 -2.96 21.40
C GLN A 161 14.61 -4.30 21.29
N VAL A 162 13.39 -4.36 21.81
CA VAL A 162 12.54 -5.56 21.73
C VAL A 162 11.33 -5.24 20.86
N TYR A 163 11.10 -6.05 19.84
CA TYR A 163 9.85 -6.09 19.09
C TYR A 163 9.12 -7.37 19.48
N THR A 164 7.80 -7.33 19.71
CA THR A 164 7.06 -8.55 20.07
C THR A 164 6.21 -8.98 18.89
N VAL A 165 6.42 -10.20 18.40
CA VAL A 165 5.56 -10.85 17.41
C VAL A 165 4.64 -11.85 18.07
N ARG A 166 3.61 -12.31 17.35
CA ARG A 166 2.75 -13.40 17.78
C ARG A 166 3.11 -14.68 17.04
N LYS A 167 3.35 -15.78 17.75
CA LYS A 167 3.48 -17.12 17.16
C LYS A 167 2.60 -18.08 17.95
N ASP A 168 1.72 -18.80 17.26
CA ASP A 168 0.84 -19.81 17.89
C ASP A 168 0.11 -19.30 19.15
N CYS A 169 -0.50 -18.11 19.04
CA CYS A 169 -1.13 -17.35 20.14
C CYS A 169 -0.20 -16.81 21.24
N GLU A 170 1.08 -17.16 21.26
CA GLU A 170 2.05 -16.68 22.23
C GLU A 170 2.70 -15.35 21.79
N PHE A 171 3.14 -14.57 22.78
CA PHE A 171 3.92 -13.36 22.56
C PHE A 171 5.41 -13.70 22.58
N VAL A 172 6.07 -13.57 21.45
CA VAL A 172 7.50 -13.86 21.31
C VAL A 172 8.28 -12.56 21.15
N PRO A 173 9.16 -12.20 22.11
CA PRO A 173 10.04 -11.05 21.95
C PRO A 173 11.21 -11.37 21.03
N ILE A 174 11.44 -10.49 20.06
CA ILE A 174 12.54 -10.48 19.10
C ILE A 174 13.43 -9.28 19.43
N VAL A 175 14.71 -9.54 19.68
CA VAL A 175 15.69 -8.48 19.93
C VAL A 175 16.23 -7.96 18.61
N TYR A 176 16.35 -6.63 18.49
CA TYR A 176 16.88 -5.99 17.29
C TYR A 176 17.75 -4.78 17.62
N THR A 177 18.56 -4.36 16.66
CA THR A 177 19.38 -3.16 16.75
C THR A 177 19.47 -2.48 15.38
N GLN A 178 19.93 -1.22 15.34
CA GLN A 178 20.10 -0.51 14.09
C GLN A 178 21.36 -0.98 13.36
N THR A 179 21.19 -1.37 12.11
CA THR A 179 22.27 -1.75 11.18
C THR A 179 21.95 -1.21 9.79
N ALA A 180 22.89 -1.33 8.85
CA ALA A 180 22.64 -0.96 7.45
C ALA A 180 21.44 -1.70 6.82
N ASN A 181 21.18 -2.94 7.25
CA ASN A 181 20.09 -3.77 6.72
C ASN A 181 18.82 -3.71 7.59
N PHE A 182 18.69 -2.70 8.46
CA PHE A 182 17.52 -2.57 9.34
C PHE A 182 16.19 -2.51 8.58
N GLY A 183 16.18 -1.91 7.39
CA GLY A 183 14.99 -1.88 6.53
C GLY A 183 14.52 -3.27 6.09
N GLU A 184 15.45 -4.20 5.83
CA GLU A 184 15.11 -5.58 5.47
C GLU A 184 14.47 -6.32 6.63
N PHE A 185 15.02 -6.18 7.85
CA PHE A 185 14.42 -6.74 9.07
C PHE A 185 12.99 -6.26 9.27
N PHE A 186 12.76 -4.95 9.17
CA PHE A 186 11.43 -4.39 9.38
C PHE A 186 10.45 -4.84 8.29
N HIS A 187 10.90 -4.99 7.04
CA HIS A 187 10.07 -5.54 5.97
C HIS A 187 9.64 -6.98 6.23
N LYS A 188 10.53 -7.84 6.76
CA LYS A 188 10.19 -9.22 7.16
C LYS A 188 9.19 -9.24 8.32
N ILE A 189 9.35 -8.36 9.31
CA ILE A 189 8.39 -8.20 10.42
C ILE A 189 7.02 -7.76 9.89
N GLU A 190 6.98 -6.82 8.95
CA GLU A 190 5.74 -6.37 8.33
C GLU A 190 5.05 -7.53 7.60
N GLN A 191 5.76 -8.26 6.73
CA GLN A 191 5.24 -9.46 6.06
C GLN A 191 4.66 -10.48 7.06
N TYR A 192 5.40 -10.77 8.13
CA TYR A 192 4.98 -11.68 9.18
C TYR A 192 3.66 -11.24 9.84
N ASN A 193 3.57 -9.96 10.22
CA ASN A 193 2.37 -9.42 10.89
C ASN A 193 1.13 -9.47 9.99
N TYR A 194 1.27 -9.17 8.69
CA TYR A 194 0.16 -9.25 7.74
C TYR A 194 -0.30 -10.70 7.51
N LEU A 195 0.62 -11.65 7.43
CA LEU A 195 0.30 -13.08 7.36
C LEU A 195 -0.39 -13.57 8.63
N TYR A 196 0.11 -13.19 9.81
CA TYR A 196 -0.50 -13.58 11.08
C TYR A 196 -1.92 -13.01 11.21
N ALA A 197 -2.13 -11.76 10.81
CA ALA A 197 -3.45 -11.16 10.77
C ALA A 197 -4.38 -11.90 9.80
N ALA A 198 -3.88 -12.30 8.62
CA ALA A 198 -4.64 -13.10 7.66
C ALA A 198 -4.99 -14.50 8.20
N LYS A 199 -4.05 -15.18 8.88
CA LYS A 199 -4.31 -16.45 9.58
C LYS A 199 -5.44 -16.29 10.60
N ARG A 200 -5.35 -15.28 11.47
CA ARG A 200 -6.38 -14.97 12.48
C ARG A 200 -7.75 -14.66 11.89
N HIS A 201 -7.78 -14.05 10.71
CA HIS A 201 -9.04 -13.76 10.02
C HIS A 201 -9.66 -15.02 9.40
N ARG A 202 -8.84 -15.92 8.87
CA ARG A 202 -9.28 -17.13 8.15
C ARG A 202 -9.56 -18.32 9.07
N ASP A 203 -8.78 -18.47 10.14
CA ASP A 203 -8.94 -19.51 11.13
C ASP A 203 -9.67 -18.96 12.36
N THR A 204 -11.00 -19.11 12.34
CA THR A 204 -11.89 -18.66 13.41
C THR A 204 -11.83 -19.53 14.66
N SER A 205 -11.10 -20.66 14.62
CA SER A 205 -10.90 -21.52 15.79
C SER A 205 -9.80 -21.04 16.73
N LEU A 206 -8.94 -20.12 16.27
CA LEU A 206 -7.88 -19.53 17.09
C LEU A 206 -8.48 -18.63 18.17
N ASP A 207 -8.42 -19.05 19.42
CA ASP A 207 -8.71 -18.22 20.60
C ASP A 207 -7.40 -17.78 21.27
N CYS A 208 -6.83 -16.68 20.79
CA CYS A 208 -5.59 -16.14 21.34
C CYS A 208 -5.89 -15.03 22.36
N SER A 209 -5.27 -15.12 23.54
CA SER A 209 -5.27 -14.05 24.55
C SER A 209 -4.82 -12.72 23.93
N THR A 210 -5.45 -11.62 24.29
CA THR A 210 -5.03 -10.25 23.93
C THR A 210 -3.97 -9.70 24.89
N GLU A 211 -3.73 -10.35 26.04
CA GLU A 211 -2.84 -9.88 27.10
C GLU A 211 -1.50 -10.62 27.11
N ASN A 212 -0.40 -9.86 27.14
CA ASN A 212 0.93 -10.42 27.34
C ASN A 212 1.21 -10.55 28.84
N ALA A 213 1.09 -11.76 29.38
CA ALA A 213 1.33 -12.05 30.79
C ALA A 213 2.80 -11.84 31.22
N LYS A 214 3.75 -11.80 30.28
CA LYS A 214 5.18 -11.68 30.56
C LYS A 214 5.85 -10.70 29.57
N PRO A 215 5.53 -9.39 29.66
CA PRO A 215 6.10 -8.41 28.75
C PRO A 215 7.61 -8.28 28.98
N ALA A 216 8.36 -8.10 27.89
CA ALA A 216 9.79 -7.80 27.98
C ALA A 216 10.00 -6.42 28.64
N LYS A 217 10.94 -6.34 29.59
CA LYS A 217 11.35 -5.11 30.29
C LYS A 217 12.56 -4.44 29.66
N GLY A 218 13.31 -5.15 28.82
CA GLY A 218 14.49 -4.62 28.16
C GLY A 218 15.39 -5.71 27.59
N VAL A 219 16.63 -5.33 27.29
CA VAL A 219 17.68 -6.22 26.81
C VAL A 219 18.87 -6.13 27.74
N ILE A 220 19.57 -7.23 27.96
CA ILE A 220 20.90 -7.28 28.56
C ILE A 220 21.87 -7.93 27.58
N CYS A 221 23.16 -7.60 27.67
CA CYS A 221 24.21 -8.33 26.96
C CYS A 221 24.78 -9.41 27.87
N GLU A 222 24.60 -10.68 27.51
CA GLU A 222 25.16 -11.83 28.23
C GLU A 222 26.05 -12.61 27.25
N ASN A 223 27.32 -12.79 27.60
CA ASN A 223 28.31 -13.47 26.75
C ASN A 223 28.41 -12.88 25.32
N GLY A 224 28.33 -11.55 25.19
CA GLY A 224 28.40 -10.85 23.91
C GLY A 224 27.15 -11.04 23.02
N LYS A 225 26.05 -11.58 23.57
CA LYS A 225 24.78 -11.78 22.85
C LYS A 225 23.64 -11.02 23.55
N PRO A 226 22.69 -10.46 22.78
CA PRO A 226 21.51 -9.82 23.35
C PRO A 226 20.59 -10.88 23.96
N LYS A 227 20.06 -10.61 25.15
CA LYS A 227 19.09 -11.46 25.84
C LYS A 227 17.96 -10.62 26.39
N VAL A 228 16.73 -11.11 26.21
CA VAL A 228 15.54 -10.44 26.72
C VAL A 228 15.50 -10.50 28.24
N GLN A 229 15.22 -9.37 28.88
CA GLN A 229 14.91 -9.27 30.30
C GLN A 229 13.39 -9.18 30.49
N TYR A 230 12.85 -9.92 31.47
CA TYR A 230 11.42 -9.99 31.77
C TYR A 230 11.08 -9.50 33.18
#